data_AF-A0A494ZX72-F1
#
_entry.id   AF-A0A494ZX72-F1
#
_cell.length_a   1.000
_cell.length_b   1.000
_cell.length_c   1.000
_cell.angle_alpha   90.00
_cell.angle_beta   90.00
_cell.angle_gamma   90.00
#
_symmetry.space_group_name_H-M   'P 1'
#
loop_
_entity.id
_entity.type
_entity.pdbx_description
1 polymer ?
#
loop_
_entity_poly.entity_id
_entity_poly.type
_entity_poly.pdbx_seq_one_letter_code
_entity_poly.pdbx_strand_id
1 'polypeptide(L)' 'MVNVLEFFKNLPKKQCTECGGVIHEKADCYGNVCDECDHPAR' A
#
# COMPACT_ATOMS: atom_id res chain seq x y z
N MET A 1 -5.47 -21.43 16.41
CA MET A 1 -6.36 -20.30 16.03
C MET A 1 -5.51 -19.05 16.09
N VAL A 2 -5.36 -18.33 14.97
CA VAL A 2 -4.48 -17.15 14.92
C VAL A 2 -5.18 -16.02 15.67
N ASN A 3 -4.48 -15.35 16.59
CA ASN A 3 -5.04 -14.21 17.31
C ASN A 3 -5.29 -13.07 16.30
N VAL A 4 -6.50 -12.52 16.32
CA VAL A 4 -6.93 -11.47 15.37
C VAL A 4 -6.03 -10.24 15.47
N LEU A 5 -5.54 -9.89 16.67
CA LEU A 5 -4.59 -8.79 16.86
C LEU A 5 -3.23 -9.06 16.22
N GLU A 6 -2.77 -10.31 16.29
CA GLU A 6 -1.50 -10.70 15.65
C GLU A 6 -1.61 -10.69 14.13
N PHE A 7 -2.79 -10.99 13.56
CA PHE A 7 -3.04 -10.82 12.13
C PHE A 7 -2.89 -9.35 11.71
N PHE A 8 -3.53 -8.42 12.44
CA PHE A 8 -3.46 -7.00 12.10
C PHE A 8 -2.06 -6.39 12.27
N LYS A 9 -1.28 -6.83 13.25
CA LYS A 9 0.12 -6.39 13.42
C LYS A 9 1.04 -6.88 12.30
N ASN A 10 0.72 -8.02 11.71
CA ASN A 10 1.49 -8.64 10.63
C ASN A 10 0.87 -8.38 9.25
N LEU A 11 -0.02 -7.38 9.12
CA LEU A 11 -0.56 -7.02 7.80
C LEU A 11 0.60 -6.59 6.89
N PRO A 12 0.71 -7.15 5.69
CA PRO A 12 1.72 -6.72 4.75
C PRO A 12 1.50 -5.26 4.39
N LYS A 13 2.60 -4.53 4.18
CA LYS A 13 2.52 -3.16 3.68
C LYS A 13 1.90 -3.15 2.29
N LYS A 14 1.11 -2.12 1.99
CA LYS A 14 0.51 -1.95 0.67
C LYS A 14 1.62 -1.79 -0.38
N GLN A 15 1.52 -2.50 -1.50
CA GLN A 15 2.47 -2.45 -2.60
C GLN A 15 1.85 -1.81 -3.83
N CYS A 16 2.66 -1.06 -4.57
CA CYS A 16 2.29 -0.46 -5.85
C CYS A 16 2.16 -1.53 -6.92
N THR A 17 1.08 -1.51 -7.70
CA THR A 17 0.87 -2.45 -8.81
C THR A 17 1.76 -2.18 -10.02
N GLU A 18 2.27 -0.96 -10.17
CA GLU A 18 3.12 -0.55 -11.31
C GLU A 18 4.60 -0.86 -11.06
N CYS A 19 5.13 -0.43 -9.91
CA CYS A 19 6.56 -0.54 -9.60
C CYS A 19 6.91 -1.59 -8.53
N GLY A 20 5.91 -2.18 -7.86
CA GLY A 20 6.13 -3.12 -6.75
C GLY A 20 6.64 -2.48 -5.45
N GLY A 21 6.86 -1.16 -5.44
CA GLY A 21 7.33 -0.41 -4.27
C GLY A 21 6.31 -0.36 -3.14
N VAL A 22 6.78 -0.08 -1.91
CA VAL A 22 5.90 0.10 -0.76
C VAL A 22 5.18 1.44 -0.86
N ILE A 23 3.86 1.41 -0.75
CA ILE A 23 3.03 2.61 -0.65
C ILE A 23 3.06 3.08 0.81
N HIS A 24 3.66 4.26 1.05
CA HIS A 24 3.82 4.83 2.39
C HIS A 24 2.62 5.67 2.84
N GLU A 25 2.12 6.55 1.98
CA GLU A 25 1.07 7.50 2.33
C GLU A 25 0.21 7.79 1.10
N LYS A 26 -1.11 7.78 1.29
CA LYS A 26 -2.13 8.13 0.29
C LYS A 26 -3.29 8.78 1.01
N ALA A 27 -3.77 9.91 0.51
CA ALA A 27 -5.04 10.47 0.98
C ALA A 27 -6.22 9.51 0.67
N ASP A 28 -6.12 8.81 -0.46
CA ASP A 28 -7.11 7.86 -0.94
C ASP A 28 -6.67 6.40 -0.66
N CYS A 29 -7.30 5.76 0.33
CA CYS A 29 -7.02 4.37 0.70
C CYS A 29 -7.33 3.34 -0.42
N TYR A 30 -8.12 3.72 -1.43
CA TYR A 30 -8.51 2.85 -2.54
C TYR A 30 -7.45 2.76 -3.65
N GLY A 31 -6.49 3.68 -3.73
CA GLY A 31 -5.50 3.72 -4.81
C GLY A 31 -4.39 2.66 -4.66
N ASN A 32 -4.15 1.86 -5.70
CA ASN A 32 -3.15 0.77 -5.71
C ASN A 32 -1.83 1.13 -6.41
N VAL A 33 -1.72 2.35 -6.92
CA VAL A 33 -0.53 2.89 -7.60
C VAL A 33 0.12 3.92 -6.68
N CYS A 34 1.44 3.90 -6.45
CA CYS A 34 2.12 4.87 -5.58
C CYS A 34 2.11 6.30 -6.17
N ASP A 35 2.33 7.31 -5.32
CA ASP A 35 2.29 8.72 -5.73
C ASP A 35 3.27 9.03 -6.88
N GLU A 36 4.48 8.44 -6.82
CA GLU A 36 5.48 8.55 -7.88
C GLU A 36 5.03 8.00 -9.24
N CYS A 37 4.15 6.99 -9.26
CA CYS A 37 3.62 6.40 -10.50
C CYS A 37 2.32 7.06 -10.95
N ASP A 38 1.55 7.63 -10.02
CA ASP A 38 0.30 8.34 -10.29
C ASP A 38 0.53 9.82 -10.68
N HIS A 39 1.76 10.32 -10.54
CA HIS A 39 2.07 11.73 -10.78
C HIS A 39 1.85 12.13 -12.26
N PRO A 40 1.04 13.16 -12.55
CA PRO A 40 0.61 13.53 -13.92
C PRO A 40 1.72 14.17 -14.78
N ALA A 41 2.96 14.18 -14.30
CA ALA A 41 4.12 14.76 -14.99
C ALA A 41 5.10 13.69 -15.52
N ARG A 42 4.71 12.41 -15.45
CA ARG A 42 5.40 11.30 -16.13
C ARG A 42 4.80 11.05 -17.52
#